data_AF-A0AAJ6JC92-F1
#
_entry.id   AF-A0AAJ6JC92-F1
#
_cell.length_a   1.000
_cell.length_b   1.000
_cell.length_c   1.000
_cell.angle_alpha   90.00
_cell.angle_beta   90.00
_cell.angle_gamma   90.00
#
_symmetry.space_group_name_H-M   'P 1'
#
loop_
_entity.id
_entity.type
_entity.pdbx_description
1 polymer ?
#
loop_
_entity_poly.entity_id
_entity_poly.type
_entity_poly.pdbx_seq_one_letter_code
_entity_poly.pdbx_strand_id
1 'polypeptide(L)' 'MQGRSGRLLRMISRLRAVRVLMVAPDPATQQASPLLIMAVIVLGLLVAVLEVDLHSAELQSLGLISDAFSVEPIFKSP' A
#
# COMPACT_ATOMS: atom_id res chain seq x y z
N MET A 1 -19.66 16.88 3.97
CA MET A 1 -19.26 15.52 4.43
C MET A 1 -19.05 14.51 3.28
N GLN A 2 -18.58 14.91 2.08
CA GLN A 2 -18.52 14.02 0.89
C GLN A 2 -17.10 13.49 0.53
N GLY A 3 -16.03 14.05 1.09
CA GLY A 3 -14.65 13.72 0.68
C GLY A 3 -14.09 12.37 1.14
N ARG A 4 -14.56 11.82 2.26
CA ARG A 4 -14.06 10.53 2.81
C ARG A 4 -14.67 9.32 2.08
N SER A 5 -15.95 9.40 1.74
CA SER A 5 -16.70 8.34 1.07
C SER A 5 -16.18 8.07 -0.34
N GLY A 6 -15.78 9.12 -1.07
CA GLY A 6 -15.23 8.96 -2.43
C GLY A 6 -13.91 8.17 -2.45
N ARG A 7 -13.04 8.36 -1.46
CA ARG A 7 -11.79 7.60 -1.35
C ARG A 7 -12.02 6.13 -1.03
N LEU A 8 -12.90 5.84 -0.06
CA LEU A 8 -13.27 4.47 0.28
C LEU A 8 -13.92 3.74 -0.89
N LEU A 9 -14.85 4.38 -1.59
CA LEU A 9 -15.51 3.78 -2.76
C LEU A 9 -14.52 3.52 -3.89
N ARG A 10 -13.56 4.43 -4.12
CA ARG A 10 -12.49 4.26 -5.12
C ARG A 10 -11.49 3.16 -4.74
N MET A 11 -11.23 2.99 -3.45
CA MET A 11 -10.42 1.89 -2.92
C MET A 11 -11.16 0.55 -3.06
N ILE A 12 -12.44 0.49 -2.68
CA ILE A 12 -13.29 -0.69 -2.83
C ILE A 12 -13.47 -1.08 -4.30
N SER A 13 -13.61 -0.11 -5.22
CA SER A 13 -13.71 -0.39 -6.66
C SER A 13 -12.40 -0.96 -7.22
N ARG A 14 -11.24 -0.46 -6.77
CA ARG A 14 -9.93 -1.03 -7.13
C ARG A 14 -9.78 -2.45 -6.61
N LEU A 15 -10.11 -2.69 -5.34
CA LEU A 15 -10.07 -4.03 -4.74
C LEU A 15 -11.00 -5.00 -5.47
N ARG A 16 -12.19 -4.52 -5.88
CA ARG A 16 -13.14 -5.33 -6.67
C ARG A 16 -12.60 -5.64 -8.07
N ALA A 17 -11.97 -4.69 -8.75
CA ALA A 17 -11.37 -4.91 -10.07
C ALA A 17 -10.22 -5.93 -10.01
N VAL A 18 -9.36 -5.84 -8.99
CA VAL A 18 -8.30 -6.83 -8.72
C VAL A 18 -8.90 -8.20 -8.41
N ARG A 19 -9.97 -8.27 -7.61
CA ARG A 19 -10.64 -9.53 -7.29
C ARG A 19 -11.27 -10.17 -8.53
N VAL A 20 -11.91 -9.40 -9.40
CA VAL A 20 -12.48 -9.90 -10.67
C VAL A 20 -11.38 -10.47 -11.58
N LEU A 21 -10.22 -9.82 -11.62
CA LEU A 21 -9.05 -10.33 -12.36
C LEU A 21 -8.51 -11.65 -11.76
N MET A 22 -8.61 -11.86 -10.45
CA MET A 22 -8.23 -13.11 -9.79
C MET A 22 -9.30 -14.22 -9.83
N VAL A 23 -10.57 -13.88 -10.05
CA VAL A 23 -11.74 -14.81 -9.99
C VAL A 23 -12.13 -15.36 -11.36
N ALA A 24 -11.40 -15.06 -12.43
CA ALA A 24 -11.50 -15.82 -13.67
C ALA A 24 -10.38 -16.88 -13.73
N PRO A 25 -10.50 -18.02 -13.02
CA PRO A 25 -9.64 -19.15 -13.27
C PRO A 25 -10.07 -19.76 -14.60
N ASP A 26 -9.35 -19.42 -15.66
CA ASP A 26 -9.26 -20.31 -16.81
C ASP A 26 -8.75 -21.67 -16.29
N PRO A 27 -9.36 -22.83 -16.63
CA PRO A 27 -8.83 -24.15 -16.28
C PRO A 27 -7.37 -24.37 -16.75
N ALA A 28 -6.85 -23.48 -17.60
CA ALA A 28 -5.45 -23.34 -17.96
C ALA A 28 -4.56 -22.61 -16.91
N THR A 29 -4.95 -22.51 -15.62
CA THR A 29 -4.07 -22.13 -14.48
C THR A 29 -2.96 -23.17 -14.21
N GLN A 30 -2.41 -23.73 -15.27
CA GLN A 30 -1.20 -24.53 -15.30
C GLN A 30 -0.03 -23.52 -15.27
N GLN A 31 0.47 -23.26 -14.06
CA GLN A 31 1.64 -22.43 -13.77
C GLN A 31 1.45 -20.92 -14.01
N ALA A 32 0.90 -20.21 -13.00
CA ALA A 32 1.09 -18.77 -12.94
C ALA A 32 2.59 -18.44 -13.03
N SER A 33 2.97 -17.55 -13.95
CA SER A 33 4.37 -17.17 -14.16
C SER A 33 4.99 -16.70 -12.83
N PRO A 34 6.11 -17.31 -12.37
CA PRO A 34 6.77 -16.90 -11.12
C PRO A 34 7.10 -15.41 -11.08
N LEU A 35 7.37 -14.82 -12.25
CA LEU A 35 7.63 -13.39 -12.38
C LEU A 35 6.39 -12.54 -12.08
N LEU A 36 5.20 -12.96 -12.52
CA LEU A 36 3.95 -12.25 -12.21
C LEU A 36 3.61 -12.35 -10.73
N ILE A 37 3.86 -13.50 -10.10
CA ILE A 37 3.69 -13.66 -8.65
C ILE A 37 4.61 -12.68 -7.91
N MET A 38 5.90 -12.64 -8.29
CA MET A 38 6.85 -11.68 -7.73
C MET A 38 6.42 -10.23 -7.95
N ALA A 39 5.93 -9.89 -9.14
CA ALA A 39 5.46 -8.55 -9.45
C ALA A 39 4.26 -8.14 -8.58
N VAL A 40 3.31 -9.05 -8.34
CA VAL A 40 2.16 -8.80 -7.45
C VAL A 40 2.62 -8.60 -6.00
N ILE A 41 3.57 -9.41 -5.52
CA ILE A 41 4.13 -9.26 -4.17
C ILE A 41 4.82 -7.89 -4.02
N VAL A 42 5.71 -7.53 -4.96
CA VAL A 42 6.42 -6.24 -4.94
C VAL A 42 5.43 -5.09 -5.00
N LEU A 43 4.45 -5.14 -5.89
CA LEU A 43 3.45 -4.09 -6.00
C LEU A 43 2.60 -3.97 -4.72
N GLY A 44 2.23 -5.09 -4.11
CA GLY A 44 1.53 -5.12 -2.83
C GLY A 44 2.35 -4.48 -1.70
N LEU A 45 3.65 -4.76 -1.63
CA LEU A 45 4.57 -4.13 -0.70
C LEU A 45 4.68 -2.62 -0.92
N LEU A 46 4.83 -2.18 -2.17
CA LEU A 46 4.92 -0.75 -2.50
C LEU A 46 3.63 0.00 -2.12
N VAL A 47 2.47 -0.61 -2.34
CA VAL A 47 1.18 -0.04 -1.92
C VAL A 47 1.10 0.06 -0.39
N ALA A 48 1.56 -0.97 0.33
CA ALA A 48 1.58 -0.94 1.79
C ALA A 48 2.48 0.18 2.33
N VAL A 49 3.67 0.35 1.75
CA VAL A 49 4.58 1.46 2.11
C VAL A 49 3.93 2.82 1.86
N LEU A 50 3.27 3.01 0.71
CA LEU A 50 2.57 4.26 0.40
C LEU A 50 1.41 4.53 1.37
N GLU A 51 0.67 3.50 1.77
CA GLU A 51 -0.43 3.66 2.72
C GLU A 51 0.08 4.07 4.11
N VAL A 52 1.19 3.48 4.55
CA VAL A 52 1.89 3.84 5.80
C VAL A 52 2.39 5.27 5.74
N ASP A 53 2.98 5.70 4.63
CA ASP A 53 3.44 7.08 4.43
C ASP A 53 2.26 8.08 4.50
N LEU A 54 1.15 7.77 3.82
CA LEU A 54 -0.04 8.61 3.79
C LEU A 54 -0.71 8.74 5.17
N HIS A 55 -0.62 7.71 6.01
CA HIS A 55 -1.19 7.69 7.36
C HIS A 55 -0.13 7.85 8.45
N SER A 56 1.08 8.27 8.10
CA SER A 56 2.23 8.36 9.00
C SER A 56 1.94 9.20 10.25
N ALA A 57 1.31 10.36 10.10
CA ALA A 57 0.93 11.22 11.22
C ALA A 57 -0.07 10.54 12.19
N GLU A 58 -1.03 9.78 11.66
CA GLU A 58 -1.98 9.03 12.49
C GLU A 58 -1.27 7.88 13.21
N LEU A 59 -0.38 7.16 12.51
CA LEU A 59 0.43 6.09 13.09
C LEU A 59 1.40 6.61 14.17
N GLN A 60 1.95 7.81 14.00
CA GLN A 60 2.75 8.50 15.01
C GLN A 60 1.93 8.82 16.26
N SER A 61 0.71 9.36 16.06
CA SER A 61 -0.19 9.69 17.18
C SER A 61 -0.61 8.45 18.00
N LEU A 62 -0.66 7.29 17.35
CA LEU A 62 -0.94 6.00 17.98
C LEU A 62 0.31 5.36 18.62
N GLY A 63 1.48 5.98 18.50
CA GLY A 63 2.76 5.44 18.97
C GLY A 63 3.25 4.21 18.21
N LEU A 64 2.67 3.92 17.04
CA LEU A 64 3.01 2.76 16.21
C LEU A 64 4.26 3.01 15.36
N ILE A 65 4.56 4.28 15.08
CA ILE A 65 5.83 4.69 14.49
C ILE A 65 6.41 5.84 15.32
N SER A 66 7.72 5.79 15.58
CA SER A 66 8.44 6.83 16.30
C SER A 66 8.92 7.91 15.34
N ASP A 67 9.09 9.14 15.80
CA ASP A 67 9.73 10.25 15.08
C ASP A 67 11.26 10.04 14.89
N ALA A 68 11.72 8.78 14.89
CA ALA A 68 13.13 8.42 14.70
C ALA A 68 13.66 8.78 13.29
N PHE A 69 12.78 9.23 12.38
CA PHE A 69 13.16 9.79 11.08
C PHE A 69 13.36 11.32 11.11
N SER A 70 13.03 12.01 12.23
CA SER A 70 13.67 13.30 12.54
C SER A 70 15.13 13.03 12.89
N VAL A 71 15.93 12.73 11.86
CA VAL A 71 17.37 12.85 11.95
C VAL A 71 17.63 14.32 12.24
N GLU A 72 17.78 14.67 13.51
CA GLU A 72 18.30 15.96 13.93
C GLU A 72 19.57 16.19 13.09
N PRO A 73 19.60 17.19 12.20
CA PRO A 73 20.76 17.37 11.34
C PRO A 73 21.98 17.63 12.24
N ILE A 74 22.88 16.65 12.31
CA ILE A 74 24.15 16.74 13.03
C ILE A 74 25.01 17.91 12.50
N PHE A 75 24.71 18.38 11.29
CA PHE A 75 25.25 19.61 10.74
C PHE A 75 24.50 20.85 11.28
N LYS A 76 24.51 21.07 12.59
CA LYS A 76 24.49 22.44 13.10
C LYS A 76 25.93 22.95 12.92
N SER A 77 26.06 24.03 12.15
CA SER A 77 27.26 24.65 11.55
C SER A 77 28.50 24.80 12.48
N PRO A 78 29.71 25.08 11.94
CA PRO A 78 31.01 24.77 12.59
C PRO A 78 31.26 25.48 13.92
#